data_AF-A0A4Q2YEH6-F1
#
_entry.id   AF-A0A4Q2YEH6-F1
#
_cell.length_a   1.000
_cell.length_b   1.000
_cell.length_c   1.000
_cell.angle_alpha   90.00
_cell.angle_beta   90.00
_cell.angle_gamma   90.00
#
_symmetry.space_group_name_H-M   'P 1'
#
loop_
_entity.id
_entity.type
_entity.pdbx_description
1 polymer ?
#
loop_
_entity_poly.entity_id
_entity_poly.type
_entity_poly.pdbx_seq_one_letter_code
_entity_poly.pdbx_strand_id
1 'polypeptide(L)'
;MITDENSVAGLLKQLRDDTTALVREEIALAKTEAAEKVAKFSRNAVLLAVGALLGYTALIPLLVGLGFALGSLFVSLGMGTNMGAFLGFLVVALITGGISAAIVLSALNSFKKEKLTPDRTIGTLKDDKQWIQSKIS
;
A
#
# COMPACT_ATOMS: atom_id res chain seq x y z
N MET A 1 27.53 -24.48 55.03
CA MET A 1 26.89 -23.20 54.68
C MET A 1 26.44 -23.32 53.24
N ILE A 2 25.20 -23.77 53.02
CA ILE A 2 24.64 -23.87 51.66
C ILE A 2 24.28 -22.44 51.28
N THR A 3 25.02 -21.83 50.37
CA THR A 3 24.68 -20.50 49.87
C THR A 3 23.36 -20.59 49.11
N ASP A 4 22.47 -19.62 49.30
CA ASP A 4 21.11 -19.55 48.72
C ASP A 4 21.05 -19.74 47.19
N GLU A 5 22.21 -19.67 46.55
CA GLU A 5 22.49 -19.86 45.13
C GLU A 5 22.10 -21.26 44.61
N ASN A 6 22.18 -22.29 45.46
CA ASN A 6 21.84 -23.68 45.11
C ASN A 6 20.52 -24.17 45.73
N SER A 7 19.74 -23.27 46.33
CA SER A 7 18.40 -23.55 46.82
C SER A 7 17.42 -23.59 45.65
N VAL A 8 16.41 -24.48 45.69
CA VAL A 8 15.31 -24.54 44.71
C VAL A 8 14.63 -23.17 44.57
N ALA A 9 14.57 -22.39 45.65
CA ALA A 9 14.06 -21.02 45.64
C ALA A 9 14.98 -20.02 44.90
N GLY A 10 16.30 -20.22 44.95
CA GLY A 10 17.28 -19.43 44.22
C GLY A 10 17.23 -19.66 42.71
N LEU A 11 17.15 -20.92 42.28
CA LEU A 11 17.01 -21.31 40.86
C LEU A 11 15.70 -20.82 40.25
N LEU A 12 14.59 -20.88 41.00
CA LEU A 12 13.29 -20.39 40.53
C LEU A 12 13.27 -18.87 40.37
N LYS A 13 13.95 -18.15 41.27
CA LYS A 13 14.12 -16.70 41.18
C LYS A 13 14.96 -16.32 39.95
N GLN A 14 16.06 -17.02 39.72
CA GLN A 14 16.94 -16.79 38.58
C GLN A 14 16.23 -17.08 37.25
N LEU A 15 15.50 -18.18 37.14
CA LEU A 15 14.71 -18.51 35.96
C LEU A 15 13.61 -17.47 35.68
N ARG A 16 12.95 -16.95 36.72
CA ARG A 16 11.95 -15.88 36.59
C ARG A 16 12.58 -14.60 36.05
N ASP A 17 13.74 -14.23 36.60
CA ASP A 17 14.45 -13.02 36.22
C ASP A 17 14.98 -13.14 34.77
N ASP A 18 15.52 -14.29 34.39
CA ASP A 18 15.97 -14.60 33.02
C ASP A 18 14.79 -14.62 32.02
N THR A 19 13.65 -15.22 32.39
CA THR A 19 12.44 -15.22 31.54
C THR A 19 11.91 -13.80 31.33
N THR A 20 11.95 -12.97 32.37
CA THR A 20 11.54 -11.56 32.28
C THR A 20 12.50 -10.76 31.40
N ALA A 21 13.80 -11.05 31.47
CA ALA A 21 14.80 -10.47 30.58
C ALA A 21 14.56 -10.87 29.12
N LEU A 22 14.31 -12.15 28.84
CA LEU A 22 14.01 -12.67 27.50
C LEU A 22 12.79 -11.99 26.88
N VAL A 23 11.69 -11.87 27.64
CA VAL A 23 10.46 -11.20 27.17
C VAL A 23 10.73 -9.73 26.85
N ARG A 24 11.53 -9.05 27.66
CA ARG A 24 11.90 -7.65 27.42
C ARG A 24 12.75 -7.51 26.15
N GLU A 25 13.65 -8.45 25.89
CA GLU A 25 14.47 -8.49 24.67
C GLU A 25 13.63 -8.76 23.42
N GLU A 26 12.72 -9.72 23.45
CA GLU A 26 11.77 -10.00 22.36
C GLU A 26 10.93 -8.76 22.02
N ILE A 27 10.41 -8.05 23.04
CA ILE A 27 9.69 -6.79 22.83
C ILE A 27 10.60 -5.73 22.19
N ALA A 28 11.85 -5.62 22.63
CA ALA A 28 12.81 -4.68 22.07
C ALA A 28 13.17 -5.02 20.61
N LEU A 29 13.32 -6.32 20.30
CA LEU A 29 13.60 -6.83 18.96
C LEU A 29 12.40 -6.60 18.04
N ALA A 30 11.20 -7.00 18.45
CA ALA A 30 9.97 -6.79 17.69
C ALA A 30 9.72 -5.30 17.40
N LYS A 31 9.99 -4.42 18.38
CA LYS A 31 9.92 -2.97 18.18
C LYS A 31 10.94 -2.49 17.14
N THR A 32 12.16 -3.01 17.19
CA THR A 32 13.23 -2.65 16.24
C THR A 32 12.88 -3.13 14.83
N GLU A 33 12.45 -4.38 14.66
CA GLU A 33 12.03 -4.93 13.37
C GLU A 33 10.81 -4.20 12.80
N ALA A 34 9.83 -3.85 13.64
CA ALA A 34 8.70 -3.03 13.23
C ALA A 34 9.15 -1.64 12.76
N ALA A 35 10.06 -1.00 13.48
CA ALA A 35 10.61 0.30 13.10
C ALA A 35 11.38 0.23 11.78
N GLU A 36 12.20 -0.81 11.57
CA GLU A 36 12.92 -1.03 10.31
C GLU A 36 11.97 -1.29 9.13
N LYS A 37 10.93 -2.11 9.31
CA LYS A 37 9.90 -2.36 8.29
C LYS A 37 9.17 -1.07 7.92
N VAL A 38 8.76 -0.27 8.92
CA VAL A 38 8.11 1.02 8.72
C VAL A 38 9.04 1.99 8.00
N ALA A 39 10.31 2.09 8.41
CA ALA A 39 11.30 2.96 7.78
C ALA A 39 11.56 2.59 6.32
N LYS A 40 11.64 1.28 6.02
CA LYS A 40 11.81 0.80 4.65
C LYS A 40 10.57 1.09 3.79
N PHE A 41 9.38 0.86 4.32
CA PHE A 41 8.13 1.15 3.63
C PHE A 41 7.95 2.65 3.41
N SER A 42 8.25 3.48 4.42
CA SER A 42 8.11 4.94 4.32
C SER A 42 9.06 5.53 3.30
N ARG A 43 10.33 5.09 3.27
CA ARG A 43 11.30 5.53 2.25
C ARG A 43 10.80 5.19 0.83
N ASN A 44 10.30 3.98 0.63
CA ASN A 44 9.77 3.58 -0.68
C ASN A 44 8.50 4.35 -1.05
N ALA A 45 7.62 4.61 -0.07
CA ALA A 45 6.43 5.41 -0.27
C ALA A 45 6.76 6.87 -0.65
N VAL A 46 7.77 7.47 -0.03
CA VAL A 46 8.27 8.81 -0.38
C VAL A 46 8.79 8.83 -1.81
N LEU A 47 9.64 7.87 -2.19
CA LEU A 47 10.15 7.78 -3.56
C LEU A 47 9.03 7.60 -4.58
N LEU A 48 8.04 6.76 -4.29
CA LEU A 48 6.86 6.58 -5.13
C LEU A 48 6.06 7.88 -5.26
N ALA A 49 5.83 8.60 -4.16
CA ALA A 49 5.10 9.86 -4.16
C ALA A 49 5.82 10.94 -4.98
N VAL A 50 7.14 11.08 -4.81
CA VAL A 50 7.96 12.01 -5.59
C VAL A 50 7.93 11.64 -7.08
N GLY A 51 8.11 10.35 -7.40
CA GLY A 51 8.04 9.86 -8.78
C GLY A 51 6.67 10.11 -9.42
N ALA A 52 5.59 9.89 -8.67
CA ALA A 52 4.23 10.15 -9.13
C ALA A 52 3.99 11.65 -9.39
N LEU A 53 4.44 12.53 -8.49
CA LEU A 53 4.33 13.99 -8.66
C LEU A 53 5.13 14.48 -9.88
N LEU A 54 6.37 14.01 -10.03
CA LEU A 54 7.21 14.36 -11.19
C LEU A 54 6.61 13.83 -12.49
N GLY A 55 6.17 12.57 -12.51
CA GLY A 55 5.51 11.96 -13.67
C GLY A 55 4.23 12.69 -14.06
N TYR A 56 3.39 13.03 -13.08
CA TYR A 56 2.18 13.83 -13.29
C TYR A 56 2.51 15.22 -13.86
N THR A 57 3.49 15.90 -13.28
CA THR A 57 3.92 17.24 -13.72
C THR A 57 4.50 17.19 -15.13
N ALA A 58 5.27 16.16 -15.48
CA ALA A 58 5.82 15.95 -16.82
C ALA A 58 4.76 15.56 -17.86
N LEU A 59 3.68 14.90 -17.45
CA LEU A 59 2.58 14.51 -18.34
C LEU A 59 1.86 15.73 -18.92
N ILE A 60 1.71 16.82 -18.16
CA ILE A 60 1.02 18.04 -18.61
C ILE A 60 1.66 18.65 -19.88
N PRO A 61 2.95 19.06 -19.88
CA PRO A 61 3.57 19.62 -21.07
C PRO A 61 3.69 18.60 -22.20
N LEU A 62 3.82 17.30 -21.88
CA LEU A 62 3.81 16.24 -22.90
C LEU A 62 2.48 16.19 -23.65
N LEU A 63 1.34 16.17 -22.95
CA LEU A 63 0.01 16.17 -23.56
C LEU A 63 -0.25 17.46 -24.34
N VAL A 64 0.19 18.60 -23.83
CA VAL A 64 0.11 19.88 -24.55
C VAL A 64 0.92 19.84 -25.84
N GLY A 65 2.17 19.34 -25.78
CA GLY A 65 3.03 19.17 -26.94
C GLY A 65 2.42 18.23 -27.99
N LEU A 66 1.84 17.11 -27.57
CA LEU A 66 1.13 16.20 -28.47
C LEU A 66 -0.08 16.87 -29.14
N GLY A 67 -0.83 17.70 -28.39
CA GLY A 67 -1.96 18.46 -28.93
C GLY A 67 -1.51 19.42 -30.03
N PHE A 68 -0.43 20.18 -29.80
CA PHE A 68 0.16 21.04 -30.82
C PHE A 68 0.73 20.27 -32.01
N ALA A 69 1.42 19.15 -31.76
CA ALA A 69 1.98 18.30 -32.82
C ALA A 69 0.88 17.78 -33.76
N LEU A 70 -0.18 17.19 -33.21
CA LEU A 70 -1.33 16.75 -34.00
C LEU A 70 -2.06 17.92 -34.66
N GLY A 71 -2.19 19.05 -33.96
CA GLY A 71 -2.78 20.25 -34.54
C GLY A 71 -2.02 20.75 -35.77
N SER A 72 -0.68 20.77 -35.72
CA SER A 72 0.18 21.14 -36.85
C SER A 72 0.05 20.19 -38.04
N LEU A 73 -0.15 18.89 -37.76
CA LEU A 73 -0.43 17.89 -38.79
C LEU A 73 -1.75 18.17 -39.49
N PHE A 74 -2.82 18.47 -38.73
CA PHE A 74 -4.11 18.83 -39.32
C PHE A 74 -4.05 20.11 -40.15
N VAL A 75 -3.29 21.12 -39.71
CA VAL A 75 -3.06 22.34 -40.50
C VAL A 75 -2.34 22.02 -41.82
N SER A 76 -1.35 21.13 -41.77
CA SER A 76 -0.62 20.66 -42.97
C SER A 76 -1.53 19.90 -43.96
N LEU A 77 -2.65 19.35 -43.48
CA LEU A 77 -3.69 18.71 -44.30
C LEU A 77 -4.71 19.71 -44.87
N GLY A 78 -4.47 21.02 -44.73
CA GLY A 78 -5.31 22.07 -45.29
C GLY A 78 -6.40 22.60 -44.36
N MET A 79 -6.39 22.18 -43.07
CA MET A 79 -7.31 22.76 -42.09
C MET A 79 -6.82 24.14 -41.62
N GLY A 80 -7.75 25.04 -41.30
CA GLY A 80 -7.41 26.33 -40.69
C GLY A 80 -6.74 26.16 -39.32
N THR A 81 -5.81 27.06 -38.97
CA THR A 81 -4.96 26.96 -37.77
C THR A 81 -5.74 26.71 -36.49
N ASN A 82 -6.83 27.44 -36.28
CA ASN A 82 -7.67 27.31 -35.07
C ASN A 82 -8.38 25.96 -35.02
N MET A 83 -8.88 25.47 -36.16
CA MET A 83 -9.57 24.19 -36.26
C MET A 83 -8.60 23.02 -36.08
N GLY A 84 -7.43 23.09 -36.72
CA GLY A 84 -6.38 22.07 -36.58
C GLY A 84 -5.93 21.94 -35.13
N ALA A 85 -5.61 23.05 -34.46
CA ALA A 85 -5.26 23.04 -33.04
C ALA A 85 -6.38 22.44 -32.17
N PHE A 86 -7.63 22.88 -32.35
CA PHE A 86 -8.78 22.35 -31.63
C PHE A 86 -8.91 20.83 -31.77
N LEU A 87 -8.85 20.31 -33.00
CA LEU A 87 -8.92 18.88 -33.27
C LEU A 87 -7.73 18.12 -32.70
N GLY A 88 -6.52 18.70 -32.74
CA GLY A 88 -5.32 18.12 -32.12
C GLY A 88 -5.52 17.87 -30.62
N PHE A 89 -5.94 18.90 -29.87
CA PHE A 89 -6.23 18.76 -28.45
C PHE A 89 -7.41 17.82 -28.17
N LEU A 90 -8.45 17.86 -28.99
CA LEU A 90 -9.63 16.98 -28.84
C LEU A 90 -9.22 15.50 -28.97
N VAL A 91 -8.43 15.15 -29.98
CA VAL A 91 -7.97 13.78 -30.20
C VAL A 91 -7.11 13.29 -29.03
N VAL A 92 -6.15 14.11 -28.58
CA VAL A 92 -5.32 13.76 -27.40
C VAL A 92 -6.20 13.53 -26.18
N ALA A 93 -7.14 14.45 -25.90
CA ALA A 93 -8.03 14.36 -24.75
C ALA A 93 -8.92 13.11 -24.79
N LEU A 94 -9.46 12.74 -25.96
CA LEU A 94 -10.27 11.53 -26.10
C LEU A 94 -9.45 10.26 -25.88
N ILE A 95 -8.23 10.19 -26.42
CA ILE A 95 -7.35 9.03 -26.25
C ILE A 95 -6.97 8.88 -24.77
N THR A 96 -6.43 9.93 -24.16
CA THR A 96 -5.97 9.85 -22.76
C THR A 96 -7.12 9.72 -21.79
N GLY A 97 -8.25 10.39 -22.06
CA GLY A 97 -9.48 10.25 -21.29
C GLY A 97 -10.05 8.83 -21.36
N GLY A 98 -10.03 8.21 -22.53
CA GLY A 98 -10.43 6.82 -22.72
C GLY A 98 -9.55 5.84 -21.94
N ILE A 99 -8.23 6.01 -22.00
CA ILE A 99 -7.27 5.20 -21.21
C ILE A 99 -7.53 5.38 -19.71
N SER A 100 -7.68 6.62 -19.25
CA SER A 100 -7.98 6.93 -17.85
C SER A 100 -9.29 6.28 -17.39
N ALA A 101 -10.35 6.38 -18.19
CA ALA A 101 -11.63 5.77 -17.87
C ALA A 101 -11.53 4.25 -17.77
N ALA A 102 -10.81 3.59 -18.69
CA ALA A 102 -10.60 2.15 -18.65
C ALA A 102 -9.87 1.70 -17.37
N ILE A 103 -8.83 2.42 -16.95
CA ILE A 103 -8.10 2.12 -15.72
C ILE A 103 -9.00 2.31 -14.50
N VAL A 104 -9.72 3.43 -14.40
CA VAL A 104 -10.61 3.73 -13.27
C VAL A 104 -11.71 2.69 -13.16
N LEU A 105 -12.38 2.36 -14.27
CA LEU A 105 -13.44 1.36 -14.29
C LEU A 105 -12.90 -0.02 -13.93
N SER A 106 -11.70 -0.38 -14.38
CA SER A 106 -11.05 -1.64 -14.01
C SER A 106 -10.76 -1.70 -12.51
N ALA A 107 -10.19 -0.64 -11.93
CA ALA A 107 -9.91 -0.56 -10.50
C ALA A 107 -11.19 -0.66 -9.66
N LEU A 108 -12.24 0.08 -10.03
CA LEU A 108 -13.54 0.02 -9.37
C LEU A 108 -14.16 -1.38 -9.45
N ASN A 109 -14.01 -2.06 -10.58
CA ASN A 109 -14.50 -3.43 -10.74
C ASN A 109 -13.71 -4.44 -9.91
N SER A 110 -12.39 -4.28 -9.77
CA SER A 110 -11.58 -5.12 -8.89
C SER A 110 -12.01 -4.96 -7.43
N PHE A 111 -12.18 -3.72 -6.94
CA PHE A 111 -12.64 -3.48 -5.57
C PHE A 111 -14.05 -4.02 -5.29
N LYS A 112 -14.93 -4.09 -6.29
CA LYS A 112 -16.26 -4.71 -6.13
C LYS A 112 -16.21 -6.24 -6.06
N LYS A 113 -15.19 -6.86 -6.66
CA LYS A 113 -15.03 -8.33 -6.71
C LYS A 113 -14.27 -8.87 -5.51
N GLU A 114 -13.32 -8.11 -4.98
CA GLU A 114 -12.63 -8.44 -3.73
C GLU A 114 -13.59 -8.25 -2.55
N LYS A 115 -14.11 -9.35 -1.98
CA LYS A 115 -14.73 -9.30 -0.65
C LYS A 115 -13.64 -8.95 0.35
N LEU A 116 -13.63 -7.72 0.83
CA LEU A 116 -12.70 -7.24 1.88
C LEU A 116 -12.87 -7.97 3.23
N THR A 117 -13.89 -8.83 3.37
CA THR A 117 -14.06 -9.73 4.51
C THR A 117 -13.20 -10.99 4.33
N PRO A 118 -12.20 -11.25 5.20
CA PRO A 118 -11.46 -12.50 5.17
C PRO A 118 -12.37 -13.64 5.65
N ASP A 119 -12.89 -14.43 4.72
CA ASP A 119 -13.81 -15.54 5.03
C ASP A 119 -13.20 -16.55 6.02
N ARG A 120 -11.88 -16.74 5.95
CA ARG A 120 -11.14 -17.63 6.86
C ARG A 120 -11.08 -17.10 8.29
N THR A 121 -10.82 -15.81 8.48
CA THR A 121 -10.73 -15.18 9.80
C THR A 121 -12.10 -15.10 10.47
N ILE A 122 -13.16 -14.86 9.69
CA ILE A 122 -14.53 -14.88 10.22
C ILE A 122 -14.94 -16.31 10.62
N GLY A 123 -14.49 -17.33 9.89
CA GLY A 123 -14.68 -18.73 10.24
C GLY A 123 -14.06 -19.10 11.58
N THR A 124 -12.77 -18.80 11.77
CA THR A 124 -12.07 -19.11 13.03
C THR A 124 -12.66 -18.37 14.23
N LEU A 125 -13.06 -17.09 14.06
CA LEU A 125 -13.74 -16.35 15.14
C LEU A 125 -15.12 -16.92 15.50
N LYS A 126 -15.83 -17.53 14.54
CA LYS A 126 -17.09 -18.24 14.81
C LYS A 126 -16.86 -19.54 15.57
N ASP A 127 -15.84 -20.30 15.19
CA ASP A 127 -15.48 -21.56 15.84
C ASP A 127 -15.03 -21.31 17.29
N ASP A 128 -14.21 -20.27 17.52
CA ASP A 128 -13.80 -19.85 18.87
C ASP A 128 -15.00 -19.46 19.73
N LYS A 129 -15.97 -18.73 19.16
CA LYS A 129 -17.20 -18.35 19.88
C LYS A 129 -18.04 -19.57 20.25
N GLN A 130 -18.16 -20.56 19.36
CA GLN A 130 -18.89 -21.80 19.61
C GLN A 130 -18.18 -22.65 20.67
N TRP A 131 -16.86 -22.76 20.60
CA TRP A 131 -16.06 -23.47 21.60
C TRP A 131 -16.22 -22.85 22.99
N ILE A 132 -16.15 -21.52 23.10
CA ILE A 132 -16.39 -20.81 24.36
C ILE A 132 -17.82 -21.10 24.85
N GLN A 133 -18.85 -20.91 24.02
CA GLN A 133 -20.24 -21.15 24.41
C GLN A 133 -20.49 -22.58 24.92
N SER A 134 -19.88 -23.59 24.28
CA SER A 134 -20.00 -24.99 24.70
C SER A 134 -19.36 -25.31 26.05
N LYS A 135 -18.44 -24.44 26.53
CA LYS A 135 -17.71 -24.65 27.78
C LYS A 135 -18.33 -23.91 28.98
N ILE A 136 -19.19 -22.93 28.71
CA ILE A 136 -19.95 -22.18 29.73
C ILE A 136 -21.41 -22.63 29.85
N SER A 137 -21.93 -23.40 28.89
CA SER A 137 -23.23 -24.11 28.96
C SER A 137 -23.07 -25.51 29.55
#